data_AF-A0A511V6L5-F1
#
_entry.id   AF-A0A511V6L5-F1
#
_cell.length_a   1.000
_cell.length_b   1.000
_cell.length_c   1.000
_cell.angle_alpha   90.00
_cell.angle_beta   90.00
_cell.angle_gamma   90.00
#
_symmetry.space_group_name_H-M   'P 1'
#
loop_
_entity.id
_entity.type
_entity.pdbx_description
1 polymer ?
#
loop_
_entity_poly.entity_id
_entity_poly.type
_entity_poly.pdbx_seq_one_letter_code
_entity_poly.pdbx_strand_id
1 'polypeptide(L)'
;MYNAVEGNFLVFFIGEKEKKGVILGTNQPMKKEARWLRHSLEGWGAPILTLPVKEAETISKLYNRYLLTGSYNEKEWYRQCQEDGVDYITVRRALGLEPKIGQQKQVVEEKEIMEWLKQNIFSGFLLQANDLTASGKPVSLGVWGNTMSRLTRYVIEEAESRNCYVQLFVPFSGASFVPWNSTIICKDRWKALEGTYGLLILDSEPILSRIPVKEWAVHKTKMRRSVLVDPYNLYESEEMEAIGYRYIRYGCVF
;
A
#
# COMPACT_ATOMS: atom_id res chain seq x y z
N MET A 1 -17.84 16.18 27.91
CA MET A 1 -18.57 14.98 28.39
C MET A 1 -19.05 14.23 27.17
N TYR A 2 -18.43 13.09 26.85
CA TYR A 2 -18.88 12.21 25.77
C TYR A 2 -19.86 11.21 26.38
N ASN A 3 -21.14 11.26 25.97
CA ASN A 3 -22.12 10.26 26.37
C ASN A 3 -21.79 8.94 25.65
N ALA A 4 -21.53 7.90 26.43
CA ALA A 4 -21.32 6.55 25.94
C ALA A 4 -22.65 6.03 25.34
N VAL A 5 -22.74 6.08 24.01
CA VAL A 5 -23.68 5.24 23.26
C VAL A 5 -23.10 3.82 23.30
N GLU A 6 -23.92 2.79 23.54
CA GLU A 6 -23.56 1.36 23.68
C GLU A 6 -22.91 0.70 22.43
N GLY A 7 -22.26 1.46 21.56
CA GLY A 7 -21.33 0.93 20.56
C GLY A 7 -19.92 1.43 20.85
N ASN A 8 -18.92 0.57 20.63
CA ASN A 8 -17.50 0.96 20.65
C ASN A 8 -17.21 1.92 19.50
N PHE A 9 -17.63 3.17 19.66
CA PHE A 9 -17.38 4.27 18.75
C PHE A 9 -16.32 5.17 19.35
N LEU A 10 -15.30 5.50 18.57
CA LEU A 10 -14.35 6.55 18.91
C LEU A 10 -14.55 7.72 17.95
N VAL A 11 -14.83 8.91 18.47
CA VAL A 11 -15.03 10.11 17.66
C VAL A 11 -14.13 11.21 18.15
N PHE A 12 -13.32 11.78 17.26
CA PHE A 12 -12.53 12.98 17.53
C PHE A 12 -12.31 13.80 16.26
N PHE A 13 -11.85 15.03 16.45
CA PHE A 13 -11.64 15.99 15.37
C PHE A 13 -10.15 16.15 15.08
N ILE A 14 -9.83 16.37 13.82
CA ILE A 14 -8.50 16.78 13.36
C ILE A 14 -8.58 18.21 12.85
N GLY A 15 -7.57 19.00 13.21
CA GLY A 15 -7.36 20.39 12.84
C GLY A 15 -7.12 21.27 14.07
N GLU A 16 -5.88 21.78 14.24
CA GLU A 16 -5.45 22.58 15.41
C GLU A 16 -6.37 23.79 15.72
N LYS A 17 -6.85 24.46 14.67
CA LYS A 17 -7.58 25.75 14.77
C LYS A 17 -9.01 25.69 14.26
N GLU A 18 -9.28 24.79 13.33
CA GLU A 18 -10.58 24.60 12.69
C GLU A 18 -10.80 23.11 12.56
N LYS A 19 -12.04 22.64 12.70
CA LYS A 19 -12.39 21.22 12.52
C LYS A 19 -12.22 20.85 11.04
N LYS A 20 -11.02 20.44 10.65
CA LYS A 20 -10.66 20.08 9.27
C LYS A 20 -11.11 18.69 8.89
N GLY A 21 -11.36 17.83 9.87
CA GLY A 21 -11.87 16.48 9.64
C GLY A 21 -12.43 15.85 10.90
N VAL A 22 -13.23 14.81 10.70
CA VAL A 22 -13.79 13.98 11.76
C VAL A 22 -13.32 12.54 11.57
N ILE A 23 -12.76 11.96 12.61
CA ILE A 23 -12.46 10.54 12.66
C ILE A 23 -13.58 9.82 13.39
N LEU A 24 -14.15 8.81 12.74
CA LEU A 24 -15.15 7.91 13.29
C LEU A 24 -14.61 6.48 13.29
N GLY A 25 -14.12 6.03 14.45
CA GLY A 25 -13.70 4.66 14.71
C GLY A 25 -14.90 3.75 14.93
N THR A 26 -15.06 2.71 14.12
CA THR A 26 -16.06 1.64 14.28
C THR A 26 -15.66 0.37 13.54
N ASN A 27 -15.82 -0.78 14.19
CA ASN A 27 -15.62 -2.08 13.53
C ASN A 27 -16.86 -2.54 12.74
N GLN A 28 -17.95 -1.77 12.80
CA GLN A 28 -19.25 -2.15 12.23
C GLN A 28 -19.90 -0.94 11.54
N PRO A 29 -19.31 -0.43 10.44
CA PRO A 29 -19.78 0.80 9.79
C PRO A 29 -21.20 0.71 9.22
N MET A 30 -21.69 -0.51 8.92
CA MET A 30 -23.02 -0.74 8.36
C MET A 30 -24.15 -0.79 9.41
N LYS A 31 -23.79 -0.87 10.70
CA LYS A 31 -24.80 -0.84 11.78
C LYS A 31 -25.57 0.48 11.77
N LYS A 32 -26.84 0.41 12.19
CA LYS A 32 -27.76 1.55 12.15
C LYS A 32 -27.21 2.72 12.96
N GLU A 33 -26.64 2.44 14.12
CA GLU A 33 -26.06 3.40 15.05
C GLU A 33 -24.86 4.12 14.43
N ALA A 34 -23.97 3.38 13.75
CA ALA A 34 -22.81 3.93 13.05
C ALA A 34 -23.24 4.87 11.92
N ARG A 35 -24.25 4.48 11.14
CA ARG A 35 -24.80 5.30 10.05
C ARG A 35 -25.48 6.56 10.57
N TRP A 36 -26.25 6.45 11.65
CA TRP A 36 -26.90 7.60 12.30
C TRP A 36 -25.89 8.59 12.87
N LEU A 37 -24.85 8.09 13.53
CA LEU A 37 -23.77 8.91 14.06
C LEU A 37 -23.03 9.62 12.91
N ARG A 38 -22.66 8.90 11.85
CA ARG A 38 -22.05 9.49 10.65
C ARG A 38 -22.93 10.59 10.07
N HIS A 39 -24.22 10.33 9.86
CA HIS A 39 -25.15 11.31 9.31
C HIS A 39 -25.27 12.56 10.19
N SER A 40 -25.28 12.38 11.51
CA SER A 40 -25.33 13.51 12.46
C SER A 40 -24.06 14.38 12.40
N LEU A 41 -22.92 13.77 12.04
CA LEU A 41 -21.65 14.47 11.86
C LEU A 41 -21.56 15.17 10.49
N GLU A 42 -22.32 14.74 9.47
CA GLU A 42 -22.30 15.37 8.13
C GLU A 42 -22.70 16.84 8.17
N GLY A 43 -23.60 17.22 9.09
CA GLY A 43 -24.03 18.61 9.30
C GLY A 43 -22.91 19.57 9.71
N TRP A 44 -21.71 19.07 10.01
CA TRP A 44 -20.57 19.86 10.45
C TRP A 44 -19.71 20.37 9.29
N GLY A 45 -19.98 19.94 8.05
CA GLY A 45 -19.29 20.42 6.85
C GLY A 45 -17.82 20.01 6.74
N ALA A 46 -17.36 19.08 7.57
CA ALA A 46 -16.01 18.53 7.54
C ALA A 46 -16.01 17.10 6.98
N PRO A 47 -14.95 16.68 6.25
CA PRO A 47 -14.82 15.30 5.79
C PRO A 47 -14.80 14.33 6.97
N ILE A 48 -15.54 13.22 6.83
CA ILE A 48 -15.63 12.17 7.84
C ILE A 48 -14.93 10.92 7.33
N LEU A 49 -13.83 10.56 7.98
CA LEU A 49 -13.14 9.30 7.74
C LEU A 49 -13.65 8.24 8.73
N THR A 50 -14.20 7.16 8.19
CA THR A 50 -14.67 6.01 8.98
C THR A 50 -13.69 4.88 8.85
N LEU A 51 -13.19 4.34 9.96
CA LEU A 51 -12.12 3.35 10.01
C LEU A 51 -12.29 2.44 11.26
N PRO A 52 -11.59 1.30 11.36
CA PRO A 52 -11.74 0.44 12.52
C PRO A 52 -11.25 1.12 13.81
N VAL A 53 -11.74 0.66 14.96
CA VAL A 53 -11.53 1.36 16.24
C VAL A 53 -10.05 1.45 16.59
N LYS A 54 -9.28 0.41 16.27
CA LYS A 54 -7.86 0.29 16.59
C LYS A 54 -7.03 1.36 15.88
N GLU A 55 -7.25 1.55 14.58
CA GLU A 55 -6.62 2.61 13.80
C GLU A 55 -7.02 3.98 14.35
N ALA A 56 -8.28 4.18 14.73
CA ALA A 56 -8.76 5.45 15.28
C ALA A 56 -8.07 5.80 16.61
N GLU A 57 -7.85 4.79 17.45
CA GLU A 57 -7.09 4.94 18.70
C GLU A 57 -5.64 5.33 18.43
N THR A 58 -4.96 4.65 17.50
CA THR A 58 -3.58 5.00 17.12
C THR A 58 -3.49 6.41 16.53
N ILE A 59 -4.43 6.80 15.66
CA ILE A 59 -4.52 8.16 15.11
C ILE A 59 -4.71 9.17 16.25
N SER A 60 -5.60 8.91 17.21
CA SER A 60 -5.83 9.81 18.35
C SER A 60 -4.57 10.01 19.18
N LYS A 61 -3.83 8.92 19.48
CA LYS A 61 -2.56 8.97 20.22
C LYS A 61 -1.51 9.79 19.47
N LEU A 62 -1.29 9.51 18.18
CA LEU A 62 -0.30 10.21 17.36
C LEU A 62 -0.66 11.68 17.15
N TYR A 63 -1.94 11.98 16.93
CA TYR A 63 -2.41 13.35 16.77
C TYR A 63 -2.24 14.16 18.06
N ASN A 64 -2.58 13.59 19.22
CA ASN A 64 -2.33 14.25 20.50
C ASN A 64 -0.84 14.49 20.75
N ARG A 65 0.04 13.54 20.38
CA ARG A 65 1.49 13.76 20.43
C ARG A 65 1.90 14.92 19.54
N TYR A 66 1.40 14.97 18.30
CA TYR A 66 1.64 16.09 17.38
C TYR A 66 1.20 17.43 17.95
N LEU A 67 0.00 17.51 18.54
CA LEU A 67 -0.51 18.75 19.16
C LEU A 67 0.38 19.23 20.33
N LEU A 68 1.02 18.30 21.05
CA LEU A 68 1.91 18.63 22.16
C LEU A 68 3.32 19.03 21.70
N THR A 69 3.86 18.37 20.67
CA THR A 69 5.25 18.58 20.23
C THR A 69 5.40 19.52 19.04
N GLY A 70 4.32 19.74 18.29
CA GLY A 70 4.33 20.43 16.99
C GLY A 70 5.11 19.69 15.90
N SER A 71 5.53 18.43 16.14
CA SER A 71 6.46 17.70 15.28
C SER A 71 5.83 16.45 14.68
N TYR A 72 6.07 16.26 13.39
CA TYR A 72 5.72 15.06 12.63
C TYR A 72 7.00 14.32 12.23
N ASN A 73 7.09 13.03 12.57
CA ASN A 73 8.18 12.15 12.16
C ASN A 73 7.61 10.87 11.56
N GLU A 74 7.64 10.80 10.22
CA GLU A 74 7.10 9.68 9.44
C GLU A 74 7.67 8.32 9.88
N LYS A 75 8.98 8.21 10.08
CA LYS A 75 9.64 6.94 10.46
C LYS A 75 9.25 6.47 11.86
N GLU A 76 9.10 7.39 12.80
CA GLU A 76 8.66 7.08 14.16
C GLU A 76 7.21 6.60 14.17
N TRP A 77 6.33 7.29 13.44
CA TRP A 77 4.92 6.96 13.38
C TRP A 77 4.66 5.66 12.63
N TYR A 78 5.42 5.41 11.57
CA TYR A 78 5.42 4.12 10.88
C TYR A 78 5.75 2.97 11.83
N ARG A 79 6.84 3.08 12.61
CA ARG A 79 7.22 2.06 13.58
C ARG A 79 6.15 1.84 14.64
N GLN A 80 5.58 2.92 15.19
CA GLN A 80 4.47 2.82 16.14
C GLN A 80 3.28 2.08 15.52
N CYS A 81 2.94 2.34 14.26
CA CYS A 81 1.85 1.64 13.58
C CYS A 81 2.16 0.14 13.39
N GLN A 82 3.42 -0.22 13.12
CA GLN A 82 3.84 -1.62 13.07
C GLN A 82 3.72 -2.30 14.43
N GLU A 83 4.19 -1.66 15.50
CA GLU A 83 4.09 -2.16 16.89
C GLU A 83 2.64 -2.32 17.32
N ASP A 84 1.79 -1.36 16.96
CA ASP A 84 0.36 -1.39 17.24
C ASP A 84 -0.36 -2.40 16.32
N GLY A 85 0.26 -2.86 15.23
CA GLY A 85 -0.36 -3.73 14.22
C GLY A 85 -1.55 -3.05 13.55
N VAL A 86 -1.34 -1.82 13.06
CA VAL A 86 -2.31 -1.01 12.30
C VAL A 86 -1.71 -0.53 10.98
N ASP A 87 -2.57 -0.27 9.99
CA ASP A 87 -2.14 0.20 8.67
C ASP A 87 -1.66 1.66 8.72
N TYR A 88 -0.36 1.88 8.51
CA TYR A 88 0.24 3.21 8.55
C TYR A 88 -0.32 4.14 7.48
N ILE A 89 -0.67 3.64 6.29
CA ILE A 89 -1.17 4.48 5.21
C ILE A 89 -2.56 5.01 5.55
N THR A 90 -3.42 4.18 6.15
CA THR A 90 -4.72 4.60 6.67
C THR A 90 -4.56 5.67 7.76
N VAL A 91 -3.63 5.45 8.71
CA VAL A 91 -3.29 6.41 9.77
C VAL A 91 -2.78 7.72 9.19
N ARG A 92 -1.86 7.66 8.21
CA ARG A 92 -1.27 8.83 7.53
C ARG A 92 -2.33 9.64 6.79
N ARG A 93 -3.28 9.00 6.10
CA ARG A 93 -4.40 9.68 5.43
C ARG A 93 -5.28 10.44 6.41
N ALA A 94 -5.61 9.81 7.54
CA ALA A 94 -6.38 10.44 8.60
C ALA A 94 -5.66 11.68 9.15
N LEU A 95 -4.37 11.54 9.49
CA LEU A 95 -3.55 12.63 10.00
C LEU A 95 -3.30 13.72 8.96
N GLY A 96 -3.31 13.36 7.67
CA GLY A 96 -3.23 14.28 6.54
C GLY A 96 -4.41 15.26 6.42
N LEU A 97 -5.51 15.03 7.15
CA LEU A 97 -6.57 16.03 7.31
C LEU A 97 -6.07 17.30 8.03
N GLU A 98 -4.96 17.21 8.78
CA GLU A 98 -4.19 18.36 9.24
C GLU A 98 -3.28 18.86 8.12
N PRO A 99 -3.49 20.07 7.55
CA PRO A 99 -2.75 20.53 6.37
C PRO A 99 -1.22 20.51 6.51
N LYS A 100 -0.69 20.81 7.70
CA LYS A 100 0.75 20.78 7.97
C LYS A 100 1.37 19.38 7.83
N ILE A 101 0.57 18.33 8.05
CA ILE A 101 0.95 16.93 7.86
C ILE A 101 0.66 16.52 6.41
N GLY A 102 -0.56 16.80 5.91
CA GLY A 102 -1.01 16.35 4.58
C GLY A 102 -0.22 16.92 3.40
N GLN A 103 0.40 18.08 3.55
CA GLN A 103 1.26 18.67 2.51
C GLN A 103 2.63 18.00 2.40
N GLN A 104 3.02 17.15 3.37
CA GLN A 104 4.30 16.47 3.34
C GLN A 104 4.23 15.22 2.44
N LYS A 105 5.04 15.21 1.39
CA LYS A 105 5.20 14.02 0.54
C LYS A 105 5.86 12.91 1.35
N GLN A 106 5.26 11.72 1.31
CA GLN A 106 5.92 10.52 1.76
C GLN A 106 7.10 10.25 0.85
N VAL A 107 8.28 10.17 1.45
CA VAL A 107 9.51 9.79 0.77
C VAL A 107 9.95 8.49 1.42
N VAL A 108 9.58 7.37 0.81
CA VAL A 108 10.12 6.07 1.22
C VAL A 108 11.46 5.90 0.51
N GLU A 109 12.53 5.75 1.28
CA GLU A 109 13.86 5.53 0.72
C GLU A 109 13.95 4.13 0.09
N GLU A 110 14.66 4.01 -1.03
CA GLU A 110 14.85 2.72 -1.73
C GLU A 110 15.40 1.61 -0.81
N LYS A 111 16.26 1.98 0.15
CA LYS A 111 16.81 1.07 1.16
C LYS A 111 15.71 0.51 2.08
N GLU A 112 14.75 1.34 2.45
CA GLU A 112 13.64 0.98 3.33
C GLU A 112 12.66 0.04 2.61
N ILE A 113 12.37 0.32 1.33
CA ILE A 113 11.59 -0.57 0.47
C ILE A 113 12.26 -1.93 0.33
N MET A 114 13.58 -1.95 0.08
CA MET A 114 14.33 -3.19 -0.10
C MET A 114 14.31 -4.07 1.17
N GLU A 115 14.47 -3.48 2.35
CA GLU A 115 14.37 -4.22 3.61
C GLU A 115 12.94 -4.74 3.84
N TRP A 116 11.93 -3.94 3.50
CA TRP A 116 10.53 -4.39 3.56
C TRP A 116 10.25 -5.56 2.61
N LEU A 117 10.72 -5.49 1.35
CA LEU A 117 10.59 -6.58 0.39
C LEU A 117 11.25 -7.85 0.91
N LYS A 118 12.47 -7.73 1.45
CA LYS A 118 13.21 -8.85 2.02
C LYS A 118 12.40 -9.56 3.11
N GLN A 119 11.89 -8.80 4.08
CA GLN A 119 11.19 -9.33 5.26
C GLN A 119 9.78 -9.84 4.96
N ASN A 120 9.04 -9.17 4.08
CA ASN A 120 7.61 -9.41 3.92
C ASN A 120 7.28 -10.19 2.65
N ILE A 121 8.01 -9.93 1.57
CA ILE A 121 7.71 -10.52 0.26
C ILE A 121 8.52 -11.80 0.05
N PHE A 122 9.85 -11.72 0.24
CA PHE A 122 10.77 -12.81 -0.06
C PHE A 122 10.94 -13.83 1.07
N SER A 123 10.87 -13.44 2.34
CA SER A 123 10.86 -14.39 3.47
C SER A 123 9.47 -14.84 3.91
N GLY A 124 8.43 -14.01 3.72
CA GLY A 124 7.11 -14.26 4.30
C GLY A 124 6.10 -14.88 3.33
N PHE A 125 5.90 -14.22 2.17
CA PHE A 125 4.57 -14.22 1.58
C PHE A 125 4.46 -14.73 0.13
N LEU A 126 5.36 -14.34 -0.77
CA LEU A 126 5.11 -14.48 -2.22
C LEU A 126 5.83 -15.67 -2.85
N LEU A 127 6.93 -16.13 -2.25
CA LEU A 127 7.84 -17.10 -2.86
C LEU A 127 8.35 -18.12 -1.83
N GLN A 128 7.46 -18.84 -1.15
CA GLN A 128 7.88 -20.05 -0.47
C GLN A 128 8.25 -21.09 -1.53
N ALA A 129 9.52 -21.49 -1.59
CA ALA A 129 10.08 -22.36 -2.62
C ALA A 129 9.32 -23.71 -2.78
N ASN A 130 8.61 -24.15 -1.74
CA ASN A 130 7.82 -25.38 -1.73
C ASN A 130 6.54 -25.27 -2.59
N ASP A 131 5.88 -24.10 -2.65
CA ASP A 131 4.67 -23.90 -3.45
C ASP A 131 4.99 -23.71 -4.94
N LEU A 132 6.18 -23.21 -5.26
CA LEU A 132 6.61 -22.85 -6.61
C LEU A 132 7.03 -24.07 -7.44
N THR A 133 7.59 -25.08 -6.78
CA THR A 133 8.17 -26.27 -7.43
C THR A 133 7.21 -27.47 -7.50
N ALA A 134 6.18 -27.52 -6.64
CA ALA A 134 5.20 -28.60 -6.61
C ALA A 134 4.41 -28.77 -7.93
N SER A 135 4.36 -27.73 -8.78
CA SER A 135 3.62 -27.77 -10.06
C SER A 135 4.45 -28.21 -11.27
N GLY A 136 5.77 -28.37 -11.12
CA GLY A 136 6.68 -28.69 -12.24
C GLY A 136 6.78 -27.62 -13.34
N LYS A 137 6.06 -26.50 -13.22
CA LYS A 137 6.10 -25.40 -14.19
C LYS A 137 7.02 -24.29 -13.67
N PRO A 138 7.86 -23.70 -14.54
CA PRO A 138 8.64 -22.53 -14.17
C PRO A 138 7.71 -21.40 -13.71
N VAL A 139 8.11 -20.76 -12.62
CA VAL A 139 7.43 -19.59 -12.05
C VAL A 139 7.97 -18.35 -12.72
N SER A 140 7.08 -17.48 -13.16
CA SER A 140 7.43 -16.18 -13.73
C SER A 140 6.85 -15.06 -12.88
N LEU A 141 7.64 -14.02 -12.62
CA LEU A 141 7.23 -12.79 -11.96
C LEU A 141 7.17 -11.65 -12.97
N GLY A 142 6.11 -10.86 -12.91
CA GLY A 142 6.06 -9.58 -13.61
C GLY A 142 6.80 -8.55 -12.78
N VAL A 143 7.62 -7.73 -13.43
CA VAL A 143 8.28 -6.60 -12.79
C VAL A 143 8.10 -5.37 -13.67
N TRP A 144 7.63 -4.28 -13.09
CA TRP A 144 7.67 -2.95 -13.71
C TRP A 144 8.73 -2.15 -12.97
N GLY A 145 9.86 -1.87 -13.61
CA GLY A 145 11.02 -1.33 -12.91
C GLY A 145 12.09 -0.75 -13.81
N ASN A 146 12.95 0.08 -13.23
CA ASN A 146 14.11 0.66 -13.91
C ASN A 146 15.33 -0.26 -13.76
N THR A 147 15.97 -0.65 -14.86
CA THR A 147 17.15 -1.55 -14.86
C THR A 147 18.35 -0.99 -14.09
N MET A 148 18.40 0.33 -13.88
CA MET A 148 19.46 1.01 -13.13
C MET A 148 19.17 1.11 -11.63
N SER A 149 17.94 0.85 -11.21
CA SER A 149 17.57 0.86 -9.78
C SER A 149 18.19 -0.35 -9.07
N ARG A 150 18.72 -0.11 -7.87
CA ARG A 150 19.23 -1.17 -6.99
C ARG A 150 18.10 -2.10 -6.56
N LEU A 151 16.90 -1.57 -6.36
CA LEU A 151 15.69 -2.30 -6.03
C LEU A 151 15.28 -3.28 -7.13
N THR A 152 15.26 -2.83 -8.38
CA THR A 152 14.94 -3.71 -9.51
C THR A 152 15.97 -4.83 -9.65
N ARG A 153 17.27 -4.49 -9.54
CA ARG A 153 18.35 -5.49 -9.55
C ARG A 153 18.19 -6.51 -8.42
N TYR A 154 17.95 -6.03 -7.19
CA TYR A 154 17.73 -6.88 -6.03
C TYR A 154 16.59 -7.88 -6.26
N VAL A 155 15.44 -7.42 -6.76
CA VAL A 155 14.30 -8.30 -7.03
C VAL A 155 14.63 -9.34 -8.10
N ILE A 156 15.36 -8.98 -9.16
CA ILE A 156 15.76 -9.92 -10.20
C ILE A 156 16.73 -10.98 -9.63
N GLU A 157 17.73 -10.57 -8.85
CA GLU A 157 18.69 -11.48 -8.21
C GLU A 157 18.01 -12.44 -7.20
N GLU A 158 17.05 -11.94 -6.41
CA GLU A 158 16.25 -12.77 -5.51
C GLU A 158 15.31 -13.74 -6.25
N ALA A 159 14.77 -13.34 -7.40
CA ALA A 159 13.99 -14.22 -8.26
C ALA A 159 14.89 -15.31 -8.88
N GLU A 160 16.07 -14.95 -9.37
CA GLU A 160 17.05 -15.87 -9.97
C GLU A 160 17.53 -16.93 -8.99
N SER A 161 17.90 -16.52 -7.77
CA SER A 161 18.31 -17.43 -6.71
C SER A 161 17.22 -18.44 -6.31
N ARG A 162 15.96 -18.20 -6.71
CA ARG A 162 14.80 -19.09 -6.50
C ARG A 162 14.33 -19.78 -7.78
N ASN A 163 15.16 -19.79 -8.84
CA ASN A 163 14.83 -20.36 -10.14
C ASN A 163 13.52 -19.80 -10.76
N CYS A 164 13.23 -18.52 -10.50
CA CYS A 164 12.10 -17.82 -11.11
C CYS A 164 12.57 -17.04 -12.35
N TYR A 165 11.69 -16.92 -13.35
CA TYR A 165 11.87 -16.04 -14.50
C TYR A 165 11.27 -14.67 -14.23
N VAL A 166 11.85 -13.62 -14.78
CA VAL A 166 11.32 -12.27 -14.68
C VAL A 166 10.85 -11.78 -16.04
N GLN A 167 9.61 -11.31 -16.13
CA GLN A 167 9.10 -10.55 -17.26
C GLN A 167 9.15 -9.07 -16.88
N LEU A 168 10.17 -8.36 -17.38
CA LEU A 168 10.48 -6.99 -17.00
C LEU A 168 9.92 -6.00 -18.02
N PHE A 169 9.06 -5.09 -17.58
CA PHE A 169 8.73 -3.87 -18.33
C PHE A 169 9.50 -2.69 -17.75
N VAL A 170 10.17 -1.93 -18.62
CA VAL A 170 10.91 -0.73 -18.25
C VAL A 170 10.12 0.49 -18.75
N PRO A 171 9.57 1.34 -17.86
CA PRO A 171 8.74 2.48 -18.26
C PRO A 171 9.46 3.51 -19.14
N PHE A 172 10.79 3.60 -19.03
CA PHE A 172 11.62 4.54 -19.79
C PHE A 172 12.79 3.84 -20.51
N SER A 173 12.85 3.96 -21.83
CA SER A 173 13.74 3.20 -22.71
C SER A 173 15.17 3.76 -22.85
N GLY A 174 15.58 4.70 -21.99
CA GLY A 174 16.88 5.38 -22.10
C GLY A 174 18.05 4.74 -21.33
N ALA A 175 17.80 3.67 -20.56
CA ALA A 175 18.80 3.05 -19.71
C ALA A 175 19.62 1.99 -20.44
N SER A 176 20.94 1.98 -20.18
CA SER A 176 21.84 0.88 -20.55
C SER A 176 21.38 -0.42 -19.89
N PHE A 177 21.19 -1.45 -20.69
CA PHE A 177 20.71 -2.75 -20.24
C PHE A 177 21.85 -3.60 -19.67
N VAL A 178 21.62 -4.19 -18.50
CA VAL A 178 22.46 -5.26 -17.97
C VAL A 178 21.76 -6.59 -18.28
N PRO A 179 22.35 -7.50 -19.05
CA PRO A 179 21.74 -8.79 -19.34
C PRO A 179 21.68 -9.66 -18.08
N TRP A 180 20.47 -10.07 -17.71
CA TRP A 180 20.19 -11.12 -16.72
C TRP A 180 19.70 -12.38 -17.43
N ASN A 181 20.17 -13.55 -17.00
CA ASN A 181 19.95 -14.81 -17.70
C ASN A 181 18.48 -15.27 -17.67
N SER A 182 17.73 -14.90 -16.63
CA SER A 182 16.33 -15.32 -16.44
C SER A 182 15.30 -14.25 -16.81
N THR A 183 15.74 -13.12 -17.39
CA THR A 183 14.89 -11.94 -17.60
C THR A 183 14.49 -11.77 -19.06
N ILE A 184 13.19 -11.60 -19.30
CA ILE A 184 12.59 -11.29 -20.59
C ILE A 184 12.12 -9.83 -20.54
N ILE A 185 12.75 -8.97 -21.35
CA ILE A 185 12.31 -7.58 -21.47
C ILE A 185 11.04 -7.52 -22.32
N CYS A 186 9.98 -6.96 -21.75
CA CYS A 186 8.71 -6.75 -22.39
C CYS A 186 8.62 -5.32 -22.93
N LYS A 187 8.26 -5.18 -24.21
CA LYS A 187 8.02 -3.85 -24.84
C LYS A 187 6.76 -3.16 -24.32
N ASP A 188 5.87 -3.92 -23.71
CA ASP A 188 4.57 -3.48 -23.23
C ASP A 188 4.36 -3.96 -21.79
N ARG A 189 3.75 -3.12 -20.96
CA ARG A 189 3.54 -3.37 -19.54
C ARG A 189 2.61 -4.54 -19.27
N TRP A 190 1.62 -4.74 -20.15
CA TRP A 190 0.63 -5.80 -20.03
C TRP A 190 1.18 -7.14 -20.51
N LYS A 191 2.12 -7.13 -21.45
CA LYS A 191 2.89 -8.32 -21.83
C LYS A 191 3.67 -8.88 -20.66
N ALA A 192 4.21 -8.01 -19.79
CA ALA A 192 4.92 -8.42 -18.58
C ALA A 192 4.05 -9.15 -17.55
N LEU A 193 2.72 -9.22 -17.74
CA LEU A 193 1.81 -9.95 -16.85
C LEU A 193 1.50 -11.37 -17.32
N GLU A 194 1.86 -11.75 -18.54
CA GLU A 194 1.35 -12.97 -19.16
C GLU A 194 1.90 -14.23 -18.48
N GLY A 195 1.00 -14.98 -17.84
CA GLY A 195 1.33 -16.19 -17.12
C GLY A 195 2.17 -15.97 -15.86
N THR A 196 2.31 -14.73 -15.39
CA THR A 196 3.07 -14.43 -14.16
C THR A 196 2.29 -14.80 -12.92
N TYR A 197 3.01 -15.10 -11.84
CA TYR A 197 2.42 -15.40 -10.54
C TYR A 197 1.98 -14.13 -9.80
N GLY A 198 2.64 -13.01 -10.05
CA GLY A 198 2.40 -11.74 -9.39
C GLY A 198 3.14 -10.64 -10.14
N LEU A 199 2.80 -9.39 -9.82
CA LEU A 199 3.48 -8.20 -10.34
C LEU A 199 4.13 -7.44 -9.19
N LEU A 200 5.38 -7.03 -9.37
CA LEU A 200 6.06 -6.06 -8.51
C LEU A 200 6.23 -4.73 -9.27
N ILE A 201 5.69 -3.65 -8.71
CA ILE A 201 5.86 -2.28 -9.25
C ILE A 201 6.98 -1.60 -8.49
N LEU A 202 8.18 -1.59 -9.08
CA LEU A 202 9.42 -1.13 -8.47
C LEU A 202 9.85 0.25 -8.99
N ASP A 203 8.90 1.00 -9.55
CA ASP A 203 9.13 2.35 -10.06
C ASP A 203 7.92 3.24 -9.73
N SER A 204 8.18 4.50 -9.41
CA SER A 204 7.17 5.52 -9.10
C SER A 204 6.83 6.43 -10.29
N GLU A 205 7.32 6.11 -11.49
CA GLU A 205 7.07 6.89 -12.70
C GLU A 205 5.57 7.20 -12.91
N PRO A 206 5.17 8.44 -13.26
CA PRO A 206 3.76 8.84 -13.39
C PRO A 206 2.96 8.03 -14.41
N ILE A 207 3.62 7.42 -15.41
CA ILE A 207 2.94 6.55 -16.38
C ILE A 207 2.36 5.29 -15.73
N LEU A 208 2.92 4.86 -14.60
CA LEU A 208 2.43 3.73 -13.83
C LEU A 208 1.25 4.16 -12.96
N SER A 209 1.34 5.24 -12.19
CA SER A 209 0.24 5.67 -11.29
C SER A 209 -1.02 6.18 -11.99
N ARG A 210 -0.96 6.47 -13.29
CA ARG A 210 -2.11 6.96 -14.08
C ARG A 210 -2.96 5.87 -14.73
N ILE A 211 -2.66 4.60 -14.49
CA ILE A 211 -3.45 3.50 -15.04
C ILE A 211 -4.82 3.45 -14.34
N PRO A 212 -5.94 3.59 -15.08
CA PRO A 212 -7.26 3.48 -14.49
C PRO A 212 -7.54 2.08 -13.94
N VAL A 213 -8.25 2.00 -12.80
CA VAL A 213 -8.67 0.73 -12.17
C VAL A 213 -9.42 -0.20 -13.13
N LYS A 214 -10.23 0.35 -14.05
CA LYS A 214 -10.92 -0.43 -15.09
C LYS A 214 -9.96 -1.16 -16.03
N GLU A 215 -8.78 -0.60 -16.30
CA GLU A 215 -7.77 -1.21 -17.16
C GLU A 215 -7.08 -2.37 -16.43
N TRP A 216 -6.80 -2.22 -15.14
CA TRP A 216 -6.37 -3.32 -14.28
C TRP A 216 -7.36 -4.50 -14.30
N ALA A 217 -8.66 -4.22 -14.20
CA ALA A 217 -9.69 -5.26 -14.22
C ALA A 217 -9.65 -6.10 -15.51
N VAL A 218 -9.39 -5.46 -16.67
CA VAL A 218 -9.28 -6.16 -17.98
C VAL A 218 -8.06 -7.09 -18.01
N HIS A 219 -6.94 -6.67 -17.41
CA HIS A 219 -5.67 -7.40 -17.51
C HIS A 219 -5.41 -8.40 -16.39
N LYS A 220 -6.27 -8.43 -15.36
CA LYS A 220 -6.20 -9.38 -14.25
C LYS A 220 -6.04 -10.84 -14.65
N THR A 221 -6.74 -11.26 -15.70
CA THR A 221 -6.75 -12.65 -16.20
C THR A 221 -5.46 -13.05 -16.91
N LYS A 222 -4.57 -12.10 -17.22
CA LYS A 222 -3.24 -12.41 -17.78
C LYS A 222 -2.34 -13.10 -16.76
N MET A 223 -2.59 -12.88 -15.47
CA MET A 223 -1.77 -13.41 -14.37
C MET A 223 -2.34 -14.74 -13.86
N ARG A 224 -1.48 -15.67 -13.45
CA ARG A 224 -1.86 -16.91 -12.75
C ARG A 224 -2.45 -16.63 -11.38
N ARG A 225 -1.90 -15.65 -10.65
CA ARG A 225 -2.53 -15.08 -9.45
C ARG A 225 -2.52 -13.58 -9.57
N SER A 226 -3.64 -12.95 -9.19
CA SER A 226 -3.80 -11.50 -9.24
C SER A 226 -3.17 -10.83 -8.03
N VAL A 227 -1.89 -11.11 -7.75
CA VAL A 227 -1.13 -10.51 -6.66
C VAL A 227 -0.36 -9.31 -7.17
N LEU A 228 -0.53 -8.16 -6.53
CA LEU A 228 0.15 -6.92 -6.87
C LEU A 228 0.96 -6.43 -5.67
N VAL A 229 2.26 -6.25 -5.84
CA VAL A 229 3.16 -5.68 -4.84
C VAL A 229 3.55 -4.28 -5.29
N ASP A 230 3.22 -3.29 -4.46
CA ASP A 230 3.42 -1.88 -4.74
C ASP A 230 4.02 -1.17 -3.52
N PRO A 231 5.36 -1.11 -3.41
CA PRO A 231 6.02 -0.38 -2.34
C PRO A 231 5.84 1.14 -2.41
N TYR A 232 5.38 1.68 -3.53
CA TYR A 232 5.20 3.12 -3.71
C TYR A 232 3.76 3.59 -3.44
N ASN A 233 2.84 2.68 -3.13
CA ASN A 233 1.43 2.98 -2.86
C ASN A 233 0.79 3.80 -4.00
N LEU A 234 1.03 3.41 -5.26
CA LEU A 234 0.52 4.13 -6.43
C LEU A 234 -1.01 4.00 -6.59
N TYR A 235 -1.62 3.01 -5.92
CA TYR A 235 -3.04 2.71 -6.04
C TYR A 235 -3.74 2.63 -4.69
N GLU A 236 -5.05 2.79 -4.73
CA GLU A 236 -5.93 2.63 -3.59
C GLU A 236 -6.23 1.15 -3.33
N SER A 237 -6.07 0.72 -2.08
CA SER A 237 -6.20 -0.70 -1.73
C SER A 237 -7.63 -1.20 -1.94
N GLU A 238 -8.61 -0.41 -1.52
CA GLU A 238 -10.02 -0.70 -1.68
C GLU A 238 -10.42 -0.84 -3.16
N GLU A 239 -9.86 -0.01 -4.04
CA GLU A 239 -10.14 -0.06 -5.47
C GLU A 239 -9.54 -1.32 -6.12
N MET A 240 -8.29 -1.65 -5.77
CA MET A 240 -7.60 -2.82 -6.32
C MET A 240 -8.20 -4.14 -5.79
N GLU A 241 -8.59 -4.17 -4.52
CA GLU A 241 -9.28 -5.31 -3.91
C GLU A 241 -10.70 -5.49 -4.46
N ALA A 242 -11.42 -4.40 -4.76
CA ALA A 242 -12.76 -4.48 -5.34
C ALA A 242 -12.78 -5.15 -6.72
N ILE A 243 -11.72 -4.99 -7.52
CA ILE A 243 -11.54 -5.73 -8.79
C ILE A 243 -10.84 -7.09 -8.57
N GLY A 244 -10.59 -7.45 -7.31
CA GLY A 244 -10.13 -8.75 -6.83
C GLY A 244 -8.65 -9.02 -7.02
N TYR A 245 -7.80 -7.99 -7.03
CA TYR A 245 -6.38 -8.18 -6.79
C TYR A 245 -6.15 -8.38 -5.30
N ARG A 246 -5.16 -9.21 -4.98
CA ARG A 246 -4.51 -9.17 -3.67
C ARG A 246 -3.45 -8.07 -3.73
N TYR A 247 -3.76 -6.91 -3.17
CA TYR A 247 -2.86 -5.76 -3.17
C TYR A 247 -1.99 -5.77 -1.91
N ILE A 248 -0.67 -5.71 -2.11
CA ILE A 248 0.34 -5.73 -1.05
C ILE A 248 1.16 -4.48 -1.19
N ARG A 249 1.27 -3.70 -0.12
CA ARG A 249 1.83 -2.36 -0.21
C ARG A 249 2.73 -2.02 0.97
N TYR A 250 3.61 -1.04 0.79
CA TYR A 250 4.46 -0.60 1.88
C TYR A 250 3.61 0.00 3.02
N GLY A 251 3.77 -0.56 4.22
CA GLY A 251 3.08 -0.13 5.44
C GLY A 251 1.72 -0.76 5.74
N CYS A 252 1.32 -1.78 4.98
CA CYS A 252 0.24 -2.67 5.43
C CYS A 252 0.76 -3.72 6.44
N VAL A 253 -0.13 -4.20 7.30
CA VAL A 253 0.11 -5.34 8.20
C VAL A 253 -0.43 -6.60 7.51
N PHE A 254 0.33 -7.69 7.57
CA PHE A 254 0.03 -8.98 6.91
C PHE A 254 -0.73 -9.95 7.81
#